data_AF-A0A385SPD4-F1
#
_entry.id   AF-A0A385SPD4-F1
#
_cell.length_a   1.000
_cell.length_b   1.000
_cell.length_c   1.000
_cell.angle_alpha   90.00
_cell.angle_beta   90.00
_cell.angle_gamma   90.00
#
_symmetry.space_group_name_H-M   'P 1'
#
loop_
_entity.id
_entity.type
_entity.pdbx_description
1 polymer ?
#
loop_
_entity_poly.entity_id
_entity_poly.type
_entity_poly.pdbx_seq_one_letter_code
_entity_poly.pdbx_strand_id
1 'polypeptide(L)'
;MGLDTVELLINMEKRFNISIPDQEAGQIYTVQDFVNCIYAKISMHPEKAMDIREVERIVIHIVSESSGIPVSEIKLTHSITDDLGLD
;
A
#
# COMPACT_ATOMS: atom_id res chain seq x y z
N MET A 1 13.82 14.96 4.49
CA MET A 1 13.45 13.94 5.50
C MET A 1 12.64 12.95 4.67
N GLY A 2 13.31 11.93 4.14
CA GLY A 2 12.70 10.98 3.21
C GLY A 2 11.61 10.22 3.95
N LEU A 3 10.51 9.94 3.26
CA LEU A 3 9.45 9.14 3.84
C LEU A 3 9.86 7.68 3.84
N ASP A 4 9.91 7.10 5.03
CA ASP A 4 10.28 5.71 5.21
C ASP A 4 9.15 4.79 4.71
N THR A 5 9.51 3.75 3.94
CA THR A 5 8.57 2.68 3.53
C THR A 5 7.85 2.06 4.75
N VAL A 6 8.51 2.07 5.90
CA VAL A 6 7.98 1.63 7.20
C VAL A 6 6.75 2.45 7.63
N GLU A 7 6.77 3.77 7.46
CA GLU A 7 5.64 4.62 7.87
C GLU A 7 4.42 4.39 6.97
N LEU A 8 4.65 4.24 5.66
CA LEU A 8 3.62 3.87 4.69
C LEU A 8 2.96 2.53 5.09
N LEU A 9 3.78 1.52 5.40
CA LEU A 9 3.29 0.20 5.79
C LEU A 9 2.44 0.28 7.06
N ILE A 10 2.91 0.99 8.09
CA ILE A 10 2.19 1.14 9.36
C ILE A 10 0.84 1.84 9.14
N ASN A 11 0.79 2.86 8.28
CA ASN A 11 -0.45 3.56 7.95
C ASN A 11 -1.46 2.64 7.25
N MET A 12 -0.98 1.80 6.32
CA MET A 12 -1.81 0.79 5.65
C MET A 12 -2.32 -0.26 6.64
N GLU A 13 -1.43 -0.85 7.44
CA GLU A 13 -1.76 -1.84 8.46
C GLU A 13 -2.84 -1.32 9.40
N LYS A 14 -2.71 -0.08 9.91
CA LYS A 14 -3.73 0.56 10.74
C LYS A 14 -5.03 0.82 9.99
N ARG A 15 -4.96 1.27 8.73
CA ARG A 15 -6.15 1.61 7.93
C ARG A 15 -7.04 0.41 7.68
N PHE A 16 -6.42 -0.71 7.31
CA PHE A 16 -7.13 -1.98 7.06
C PHE A 16 -7.26 -2.83 8.33
N ASN A 17 -6.57 -2.43 9.40
CA ASN A 17 -6.43 -3.17 10.65
C ASN A 17 -6.03 -4.63 10.37
N ILE A 18 -4.94 -4.75 9.60
CA ILE A 18 -4.24 -5.98 9.24
C ILE A 18 -2.82 -5.91 9.81
N SER A 19 -2.10 -7.04 9.78
CA SER A 19 -0.68 -7.04 10.10
C SER A 19 0.10 -7.71 8.96
N ILE A 20 1.07 -6.99 8.43
CA ILE A 20 1.94 -7.39 7.32
C ILE A 20 3.30 -7.71 7.92
N PRO A 21 3.73 -8.99 7.94
CA PRO A 21 5.05 -9.34 8.45
C PRO A 21 6.15 -8.79 7.54
N ASP A 22 7.34 -8.56 8.10
CA ASP A 22 8.51 -8.03 7.38
C ASP A 22 8.84 -8.83 6.11
N GLN A 23 8.61 -10.15 6.14
CA GLN A 23 8.83 -11.00 4.96
C GLN A 23 7.89 -10.64 3.81
N GLU A 24 6.62 -10.37 4.08
CA GLU A 24 5.68 -9.91 3.05
C GLU A 24 6.01 -8.48 2.63
N ALA A 25 6.29 -7.60 3.59
CA ALA A 25 6.68 -6.22 3.31
C ALA A 25 7.92 -6.13 2.41
N GLY A 26 8.91 -7.01 2.63
CA GLY A 26 10.11 -7.09 1.79
C GLY A 26 9.87 -7.65 0.38
N GLN A 27 8.71 -8.26 0.12
CA GLN A 27 8.29 -8.66 -1.23
C GLN A 27 7.43 -7.59 -1.93
N ILE A 28 7.08 -6.50 -1.23
CA ILE A 28 6.29 -5.42 -1.79
C ILE A 28 7.22 -4.41 -2.45
N TYR A 29 7.30 -4.46 -3.78
CA TYR A 29 8.11 -3.53 -4.57
C TYR A 29 7.26 -2.50 -5.31
N THR A 30 6.05 -2.90 -5.71
CA THR A 30 5.14 -2.03 -6.47
C THR A 30 3.86 -1.71 -5.70
N VAL A 31 3.17 -0.65 -6.11
CA VAL A 31 1.85 -0.31 -5.56
C VAL A 31 0.86 -1.46 -5.78
N GLN A 32 0.96 -2.16 -6.91
CA GLN A 32 0.16 -3.34 -7.20
C GLN A 32 0.38 -4.48 -6.19
N ASP A 33 1.63 -4.71 -5.77
CA ASP A 33 1.96 -5.72 -4.75
C ASP A 33 1.31 -5.36 -3.41
N PHE A 34 1.30 -4.08 -3.04
CA PHE A 34 0.60 -3.58 -1.84
C PHE A 34 -0.90 -3.93 -1.90
N VAL A 35 -1.55 -3.61 -3.02
CA VAL A 35 -2.99 -3.88 -3.21
C VAL A 35 -3.27 -5.37 -3.12
N ASN A 36 -2.47 -6.20 -3.79
CA ASN A 36 -2.63 -7.66 -3.77
C ASN A 36 -2.43 -8.23 -2.36
N CYS A 37 -1.42 -7.76 -1.65
CA CYS A 37 -1.12 -8.18 -0.28
C CYS A 37 -2.30 -7.84 0.66
N ILE A 38 -2.79 -6.60 0.60
CA ILE A 38 -3.95 -6.17 1.38
C ILE A 38 -5.18 -6.99 1.00
N TYR A 39 -5.46 -7.15 -0.30
CA TYR A 39 -6.60 -7.90 -0.81
C TYR A 39 -6.62 -9.35 -0.32
N ALA A 40 -5.47 -10.01 -0.29
CA ALA A 40 -5.33 -11.35 0.25
C ALA A 40 -5.64 -11.40 1.76
N LYS A 41 -5.17 -10.40 2.54
CA LYS A 41 -5.44 -10.32 3.99
C LYS A 41 -6.91 -10.04 4.29
N ILE A 42 -7.53 -9.08 3.62
CA ILE A 42 -8.97 -8.79 3.81
C ILE A 42 -9.85 -9.96 3.39
N SER A 43 -9.42 -10.78 2.42
CA SER A 43 -10.15 -11.98 2.01
C SER A 43 -10.18 -13.04 3.12
N MET A 44 -9.24 -13.00 4.06
CA MET A 44 -9.27 -13.83 5.28
C MET A 44 -10.22 -13.28 6.36
N HIS A 45 -10.63 -12.02 6.25
CA HIS A 45 -11.53 -11.34 7.17
C HIS A 45 -12.87 -11.01 6.49
N PRO A 46 -13.87 -11.91 6.53
CA PRO A 46 -15.15 -11.71 5.85
C PRO A 46 -15.91 -10.45 6.31
N GLU A 47 -15.64 -9.96 7.52
CA GLU A 47 -16.18 -8.70 8.05
C GLU A 47 -15.63 -7.42 7.38
N LYS A 48 -14.51 -7.54 6.64
CA LYS A 48 -13.84 -6.46 5.91
C LYS A 48 -13.79 -6.70 4.41
N ALA A 49 -14.66 -7.57 3.90
CA ALA A 49 -14.78 -7.83 2.47
C ALA A 49 -15.07 -6.51 1.73
N MET A 50 -14.06 -5.99 1.06
CA MET A 50 -14.14 -4.78 0.26
C MET A 50 -13.73 -5.11 -1.18
N ASP A 51 -14.29 -4.35 -2.12
CA ASP A 51 -13.99 -4.50 -3.54
C ASP A 51 -12.52 -4.09 -3.79
N ILE A 52 -11.85 -4.80 -4.71
CA ILE A 52 -10.46 -4.51 -5.06
C ILE A 52 -10.25 -3.05 -5.47
N ARG A 53 -11.26 -2.45 -6.13
CA ARG A 53 -11.22 -1.04 -6.54
C ARG A 53 -11.17 -0.08 -5.36
N GLU A 54 -11.78 -0.45 -4.24
CA GLU A 54 -11.73 0.35 -3.02
C GLU A 54 -10.35 0.25 -2.36
N VAL A 55 -9.77 -0.95 -2.33
CA VAL A 55 -8.40 -1.18 -1.86
C VAL A 55 -7.42 -0.35 -2.69
N GLU A 56 -7.51 -0.44 -4.02
CA GLU A 56 -6.69 0.35 -4.94
C GLU A 56 -6.77 1.84 -4.64
N ARG A 57 -7.98 2.39 -4.48
CA ARG A 57 -8.15 3.82 -4.17
C ARG A 57 -7.52 4.21 -2.84
N ILE A 58 -7.71 3.40 -1.80
CA ILE A 58 -7.14 3.68 -0.47
C ILE A 58 -5.61 3.60 -0.53
N VAL A 59 -5.06 2.59 -1.20
CA VAL A 59 -3.61 2.42 -1.34
C VAL A 59 -3.01 3.61 -2.09
N ILE A 60 -3.56 3.95 -3.25
CA ILE A 60 -3.09 5.10 -4.04
C ILE A 60 -3.16 6.39 -3.24
N HIS A 61 -4.21 6.58 -2.43
CA HIS A 61 -4.36 7.77 -1.60
C HIS A 61 -3.29 7.84 -0.51
N ILE A 62 -3.03 6.75 0.22
CA ILE A 62 -2.01 6.71 1.27
C ILE A 62 -0.62 6.92 0.66
N VAL A 63 -0.33 6.27 -0.47
CA VAL A 63 0.92 6.47 -1.22
C VAL A 63 1.04 7.92 -1.69
N SER A 64 -0.05 8.56 -2.09
CA SER A 64 -0.09 9.98 -2.46
C SER A 64 0.23 10.89 -1.29
N GLU A 65 -0.39 10.66 -0.14
CA GLU A 65 -0.12 11.44 1.07
C GLU A 65 1.32 11.26 1.56
N SER A 66 1.83 10.03 1.50
CA SER A 66 3.22 9.74 1.87
C SER A 66 4.18 10.35 0.86
N SER A 67 4.17 9.95 -0.42
CA SER A 67 5.13 10.45 -1.43
C SER A 67 4.98 11.94 -1.76
N GLY A 68 3.83 12.56 -1.44
CA GLY A 68 3.49 13.91 -1.87
C GLY A 68 3.14 14.00 -3.37
N ILE A 69 3.06 12.87 -4.07
CA ILE A 69 2.72 12.79 -5.50
C ILE A 69 1.19 12.69 -5.61
N PRO A 70 0.52 13.45 -6.50
CA PRO A 70 -0.92 13.37 -6.64
C PRO A 70 -1.38 11.97 -7.12
N VAL A 71 -2.53 11.52 -6.63
CA VAL A 71 -3.16 10.23 -7.00
C VAL A 71 -3.29 10.01 -8.52
N SER A 72 -3.37 11.09 -9.31
CA SER A 72 -3.45 11.05 -10.77
C SER A 72 -2.15 10.62 -11.45
N GLU A 73 -1.00 10.81 -10.78
CA GLU A 73 0.32 10.45 -11.30
C GLU A 73 0.77 9.06 -10.81
N ILE A 74 0.16 8.55 -9.75
CA ILE A 74 0.50 7.23 -9.20
C ILE A 74 -0.18 6.13 -10.01
N LYS A 75 0.63 5.20 -10.51
CA LYS A 75 0.18 4.00 -11.20
C LYS A 75 0.48 2.77 -10.35
N LEU A 76 -0.34 1.74 -10.50
CA LEU A 76 -0.15 0.46 -9.81
C LEU A 76 1.19 -0.21 -10.18
N THR A 77 1.68 0.06 -11.39
CA THR A 77 2.97 -0.44 -11.88
C THR A 77 4.18 0.34 -11.35
N HIS A 78 3.99 1.47 -10.66
CA HIS A 78 5.10 2.24 -10.13
C HIS A 78 5.76 1.50 -8.96
N SER A 79 7.09 1.54 -8.97
CA SER A 79 7.92 1.02 -7.88
C SER A 79 7.92 2.00 -6.73
N ILE A 80 7.75 1.50 -5.51
CA ILE A 80 7.69 2.32 -4.30
C ILE A 80 9.04 3.00 -4.03
N THR A 81 10.12 2.25 -4.24
CA THR A 81 11.47 2.73 -4.00
C THR A 81 12.05 3.47 -5.20
N ASP A 82 11.89 2.93 -6.40
CA ASP A 82 12.56 3.45 -7.61
C ASP A 82 11.80 4.60 -8.26
N ASP A 83 10.46 4.53 -8.29
CA ASP A 83 9.61 5.50 -9.00
C ASP A 83 9.08 6.59 -8.06
N LEU A 84 8.66 6.20 -6.85
CA LEU A 84 8.11 7.11 -5.85
C LEU A 84 9.16 7.64 -4.85
N GLY A 85 10.38 7.08 -4.88
CA GLY A 85 11.49 7.53 -4.03
C GLY A 85 11.28 7.31 -2.54
N LEU A 86 10.46 6.32 -2.16
CA LEU A 86 10.24 5.91 -0.77
C LEU A 86 11.26 4.83 -0.40
N ASP A 87 12.18 5.10 0.53
CA ASP A 87 13.20 4.14 0.99
C ASP A 87 12.77 3.53 2.33
#